data_AF-A0AA86SG00-F1
#
_entry.id   AF-A0AA86SG00-F1
#
_cell.length_a   1.000
_cell.length_b   1.000
_cell.length_c   1.000
_cell.angle_alpha   90.00
_cell.angle_beta   90.00
_cell.angle_gamma   90.00
#
_symmetry.space_group_name_H-M   'P 1'
#
loop_
_entity.id
_entity.type
_entity.pdbx_description
1 polymer ?
#
loop_
_entity_poly.entity_id
_entity_poly.type
_entity_poly.pdbx_seq_one_letter_code
_entity_poly.pdbx_strand_id
1 'polypeptide(L)'
;MAISMLFNSLSNDPNGYLPYPWQRILDIPTKLVYYHDYETGFVIYDFRPFVDFGGGVFLENDIGFSLTDDEVLEQINNNLQDFLSAPRLLLFVCACSGRNYYGVVEQPVVRCPLCKRITSLFP
;
A
#
# COMPACT_ATOMS: atom_id res chain seq x y z
N MET A 1 -4.80 -16.25 4.56
CA MET A 1 -3.86 -17.03 3.74
C MET A 1 -3.63 -16.38 2.36
N ALA A 2 -4.68 -15.99 1.64
CA ALA A 2 -4.53 -15.29 0.35
C ALA A 2 -3.79 -13.93 0.45
N ILE A 3 -4.14 -13.09 1.44
CA ILE A 3 -3.49 -11.77 1.66
C ILE A 3 -1.99 -11.93 1.95
N SER A 4 -1.61 -12.86 2.84
CA SER A 4 -0.21 -13.12 3.17
C SER A 4 0.58 -13.65 1.97
N MET A 5 -0.05 -14.41 1.06
CA MET A 5 0.60 -14.87 -0.17
C MET A 5 0.87 -13.71 -1.13
N LEU A 6 -0.12 -12.84 -1.36
CA LEU A 6 0.08 -11.63 -2.16
C LEU A 6 1.19 -10.78 -1.56
N PHE A 7 1.10 -10.48 -0.27
CA PHE A 7 2.04 -9.59 0.39
C PHE A 7 3.47 -10.14 0.34
N ASN A 8 3.66 -11.44 0.59
CA ASN A 8 4.97 -12.08 0.42
C ASN A 8 5.49 -11.99 -1.02
N SER A 9 4.61 -12.13 -2.03
CA SER A 9 5.00 -11.99 -3.43
C SER A 9 5.48 -10.58 -3.73
N LEU A 10 4.71 -9.57 -3.30
CA LEU A 10 5.04 -8.16 -3.52
C LEU A 10 6.31 -7.73 -2.75
N SER A 11 6.54 -8.28 -1.56
CA SER A 11 7.75 -7.99 -0.78
C SER A 11 9.02 -8.55 -1.42
N ASN A 12 8.92 -9.65 -2.17
CA ASN A 12 10.05 -10.25 -2.88
C ASN A 12 10.29 -9.60 -4.24
N ASP A 13 9.22 -9.43 -5.02
CA ASP A 13 9.24 -8.80 -6.34
C ASP A 13 7.94 -7.99 -6.52
N PRO A 14 7.96 -6.68 -6.21
CA PRO A 14 6.76 -5.84 -6.30
C PRO A 14 6.18 -5.72 -7.71
N ASN A 15 7.00 -6.02 -8.72
CA ASN A 15 6.66 -5.88 -10.13
C ASN A 15 6.40 -7.24 -10.79
N GLY A 16 6.73 -8.33 -10.10
CA GLY A 16 6.60 -9.69 -10.56
C GLY A 16 5.17 -10.17 -10.71
N TYR A 17 5.06 -11.44 -11.12
CA TYR A 17 3.77 -12.12 -11.26
C TYR A 17 3.08 -12.25 -9.90
N LEU A 18 1.77 -12.03 -9.90
CA LEU A 18 0.96 -12.21 -8.72
C LEU A 18 0.57 -13.68 -8.54
N PRO A 19 0.51 -14.17 -7.29
CA PRO A 19 0.02 -15.51 -7.03
C PRO A 19 -1.49 -15.57 -7.31
N TYR A 20 -1.95 -16.70 -7.83
CA TYR A 20 -3.38 -17.01 -7.86
C TYR A 20 -3.99 -16.85 -6.44
N PRO A 21 -5.18 -16.25 -6.27
CA PRO A 21 -6.13 -15.73 -7.28
C PRO A 21 -6.02 -14.22 -7.52
N TRP A 22 -4.87 -13.60 -7.25
CA TRP A 22 -4.74 -12.15 -7.30
C TRP A 22 -4.50 -11.62 -8.70
N GLN A 23 -5.11 -10.47 -8.99
CA GLN A 23 -4.91 -9.71 -10.21
C GLN A 23 -4.58 -8.26 -9.87
N ARG A 24 -3.64 -7.68 -10.62
CA ARG A 24 -3.30 -6.25 -10.53
C ARG A 24 -4.25 -5.51 -11.48
N ILE A 25 -4.92 -4.48 -10.98
CA ILE A 25 -5.85 -3.68 -11.76
C ILE A 25 -5.40 -2.21 -11.70
N LEU A 26 -5.39 -1.57 -12.86
CA LEU A 26 -5.19 -0.12 -13.01
C LEU A 26 -6.54 0.52 -13.35
N ASP A 27 -7.10 1.29 -12.42
CA ASP A 27 -8.26 2.13 -12.66
C ASP A 27 -7.80 3.47 -13.26
N ILE A 28 -7.96 3.60 -14.57
CA ILE A 28 -7.50 4.76 -15.35
C ILE A 28 -8.20 6.06 -14.90
N PRO A 29 -9.55 6.12 -14.78
CA PRO A 29 -10.25 7.30 -14.28
C PRO A 29 -9.71 7.86 -12.95
N THR A 30 -9.44 6.98 -11.98
CA THR A 30 -9.01 7.39 -10.64
C THR A 30 -7.49 7.37 -10.45
N LYS A 31 -6.75 6.90 -11.46
CA LYS A 31 -5.29 6.66 -11.42
C LYS A 31 -4.87 5.85 -10.20
N LEU A 32 -5.62 4.78 -9.92
CA LEU A 32 -5.36 3.90 -8.78
C LEU A 32 -4.93 2.52 -9.25
N VAL A 33 -3.91 1.97 -8.59
CA VAL A 33 -3.59 0.55 -8.68
C VAL A 33 -4.14 -0.15 -7.45
N TYR A 34 -4.76 -1.30 -7.68
CA TYR A 34 -5.18 -2.19 -6.60
C TYR A 34 -5.05 -3.66 -7.00
N TYR A 35 -4.96 -4.51 -5.99
CA TYR A 35 -4.94 -5.95 -6.09
C TYR A 35 -6.34 -6.47 -5.78
N HIS A 36 -6.88 -7.26 -6.68
CA HIS A 36 -8.21 -7.84 -6.57
C HIS A 36 -8.10 -9.37 -6.50
N ASP A 37 -8.67 -9.94 -5.44
CA ASP A 37 -8.88 -11.38 -5.32
C ASP A 37 -10.19 -11.71 -6.05
N TYR A 38 -10.11 -12.36 -7.20
CA TYR A 38 -11.31 -12.56 -8.04
C TYR A 38 -12.28 -13.61 -7.48
N GLU A 39 -11.86 -14.45 -6.54
CA GLU A 39 -12.73 -15.46 -5.92
C GLU A 39 -13.61 -14.84 -4.84
N THR A 40 -13.05 -13.90 -4.08
CA THR A 40 -13.72 -13.29 -2.92
C THR A 40 -14.23 -11.86 -3.18
N GLY A 41 -13.75 -11.22 -4.25
CA GLY A 41 -14.00 -9.80 -4.52
C GLY A 41 -13.21 -8.84 -3.61
N PHE A 42 -12.25 -9.36 -2.84
CA PHE A 42 -11.50 -8.57 -1.87
C PHE A 42 -10.45 -7.69 -2.57
N VAL A 43 -10.25 -6.47 -2.05
CA VAL A 43 -9.40 -5.44 -2.67
C VAL A 43 -8.35 -4.93 -1.69
N ILE A 44 -7.11 -4.81 -2.17
CA ILE A 44 -6.00 -4.14 -1.48
C ILE A 44 -5.48 -3.02 -2.38
N TYR A 45 -5.45 -1.79 -1.89
CA TYR A 45 -4.99 -0.65 -2.67
C TYR A 45 -3.46 -0.52 -2.62
N ASP A 46 -2.84 -0.09 -3.72
CA ASP A 46 -1.40 0.18 -3.79
C ASP A 46 -1.18 1.70 -3.75
N PHE A 47 -0.68 2.20 -2.63
CA PHE A 47 -0.40 3.61 -2.39
C PHE A 47 1.08 3.97 -2.54
N ARG A 48 1.89 3.05 -3.08
CA ARG A 48 3.29 3.37 -3.38
C ARG A 48 3.35 4.49 -4.42
N PRO A 49 4.29 5.44 -4.28
CA PRO A 49 4.37 6.60 -5.16
C PRO A 49 4.66 6.22 -6.61
N PHE A 50 5.36 5.11 -6.85
CA PHE A 50 5.65 4.60 -8.18
C PHE A 50 5.32 3.11 -8.27
N VAL A 51 4.46 2.74 -9.22
CA VAL A 51 4.07 1.35 -9.45
C VAL A 51 4.35 0.99 -10.91
N ASP A 52 5.17 -0.04 -11.11
CA ASP A 52 5.36 -0.66 -12.41
C ASP A 52 4.21 -1.64 -12.67
N PHE A 53 3.42 -1.35 -13.70
CA PHE A 53 2.30 -2.17 -14.11
C PHE A 53 2.71 -3.21 -15.18
N GLY A 54 3.98 -3.22 -15.59
CA GLY A 54 4.53 -4.08 -16.63
C GLY A 54 4.27 -3.51 -18.04
N GLY A 55 4.92 -4.12 -19.04
CA GLY A 55 4.75 -3.71 -20.45
C GLY A 55 5.22 -2.28 -20.76
N GLY A 56 6.09 -1.71 -19.91
CA GLY A 56 6.55 -0.32 -20.02
C GLY A 56 5.56 0.72 -19.46
N VAL A 57 4.50 0.29 -18.76
CA VAL A 57 3.53 1.18 -18.13
C VAL A 57 3.92 1.42 -16.68
N PHE A 58 4.27 2.66 -16.37
CA PHE A 58 4.56 3.13 -15.03
C PHE A 58 3.46 4.08 -14.59
N LEU A 59 2.97 3.91 -13.37
CA LEU A 59 2.04 4.83 -12.75
C LEU A 59 2.74 5.58 -11.62
N GLU A 60 2.63 6.90 -11.67
CA GLU A 60 2.90 7.78 -10.54
C GLU A 60 1.60 7.98 -9.74
N ASN A 61 1.64 7.65 -8.45
CA ASN A 61 0.50 7.73 -7.57
C ASN A 61 0.57 8.97 -6.67
N ASP A 62 -0.10 10.03 -7.10
CA ASP A 62 -0.20 11.29 -6.36
C ASP A 62 -0.84 11.12 -4.96
N ILE A 63 -1.69 10.10 -4.79
CA ILE A 63 -2.41 9.87 -3.53
C ILE A 63 -1.44 9.41 -2.45
N GLY A 64 -0.41 8.62 -2.81
CA GLY A 64 0.64 8.19 -1.89
C GLY A 64 1.34 9.37 -1.21
N PHE A 65 1.67 10.41 -1.98
CA PHE A 65 2.27 11.63 -1.44
C PHE A 65 1.36 12.37 -0.46
N SER A 66 0.04 12.31 -0.67
CA SER A 66 -0.94 12.92 0.25
C SER A 66 -1.05 12.22 1.61
N LEU A 67 -0.37 11.08 1.79
CA LEU A 67 -0.35 10.34 3.05
C LEU A 67 0.78 10.79 3.99
N THR A 68 1.75 11.56 3.49
CA THR A 68 2.92 12.04 4.22
C THR A 68 2.84 13.56 4.38
N ASP A 69 2.76 14.04 5.61
CA ASP A 69 2.81 15.47 5.96
C ASP A 69 3.89 15.74 7.01
N ASP A 70 4.05 17.00 7.42
CA ASP A 70 5.08 17.40 8.39
C ASP A 70 4.99 16.63 9.72
N GLU A 71 3.77 16.30 10.18
CA GLU A 71 3.57 15.52 11.41
C GLU A 71 4.03 14.06 11.22
N VAL A 72 3.73 13.46 10.06
CA VAL A 72 4.24 12.12 9.71
C VAL A 72 5.77 12.13 9.60
N LEU A 73 6.35 13.17 9.00
CA LEU A 73 7.81 13.32 8.90
C LEU A 73 8.45 13.47 10.28
N GLU A 74 7.81 14.21 11.20
CA GLU A 74 8.26 14.33 12.58
C GLU A 74 8.24 12.97 13.29
N GLN A 75 7.18 12.17 13.12
CA GLN A 75 7.09 10.82 13.67
C GLN A 75 8.17 9.88 13.11
N ILE A 76 8.45 9.97 11.81
CA ILE A 76 9.52 9.21 11.16
C ILE A 76 10.88 9.62 11.75
N ASN A 77 11.14 10.92 11.87
CA ASN A 77 12.39 11.44 12.42
C ASN A 77 12.60 11.03 13.88
N ASN A 78 11.54 11.06 14.70
CA ASN A 78 11.58 10.63 16.10
C ASN A 78 11.85 9.13 16.24
N ASN A 79 11.48 8.32 15.24
CA ASN A 79 11.67 6.87 15.22
C ASN A 79 12.55 6.41 14.05
N LEU A 80 13.58 7.19 13.71
CA LEU A 80 14.37 7.00 12.49
C LEU A 80 15.00 5.60 12.39
N GLN A 81 15.44 5.02 13.50
CA GLN A 81 16.03 3.68 13.51
C GLN A 81 15.00 2.59 13.16
N ASP A 82 13.77 2.72 13.65
CA ASP A 82 12.68 1.81 13.31
C ASP A 82 12.28 1.98 11.84
N PHE A 83 12.28 3.21 11.34
CA PHE A 83 12.06 3.50 9.93
C PHE A 83 13.11 2.85 9.02
N LEU A 84 14.40 3.00 9.35
CA LEU A 84 15.49 2.43 8.57
C LEU A 84 15.50 0.89 8.62
N SER A 85 14.95 0.31 9.68
CA SER A 85 14.81 -1.13 9.87
C SER A 85 13.51 -1.68 9.28
N ALA A 86 12.59 -0.81 8.83
CA ALA A 86 11.30 -1.21 8.33
C ALA A 86 11.43 -1.97 6.99
N PRO A 87 10.57 -2.97 6.75
CA PRO A 87 10.41 -3.55 5.43
C PRO A 87 10.12 -2.46 4.38
N ARG A 88 10.61 -2.67 3.16
CA ARG A 88 10.32 -1.78 2.01
C ARG A 88 8.84 -1.69 1.65
N LEU A 89 8.08 -2.69 2.05
CA LEU A 89 6.67 -2.84 1.74
C LEU A 89 5.93 -3.12 3.03
N LEU A 90 4.87 -2.37 3.30
CA LEU A 90 4.07 -2.50 4.51
C LEU A 90 2.59 -2.56 4.17
N LEU A 91 1.83 -3.35 4.93
CA LEU A 91 0.38 -3.47 4.82
C LEU A 91 -0.26 -2.77 6.00
N PHE A 92 -1.09 -1.75 5.75
CA PHE A 92 -1.96 -1.20 6.78
C PHE A 92 -3.39 -1.67 6.64
N VAL A 93 -4.09 -1.64 7.77
CA VAL A 93 -5.54 -1.78 7.85
C VAL A 93 -6.12 -0.54 8.50
N CYS A 94 -7.07 0.11 7.83
CA CYS A 94 -7.84 1.20 8.42
C CYS A 94 -9.30 0.79 8.59
N ALA A 95 -9.86 0.98 9.79
CA ALA A 95 -11.25 0.65 10.11
C ALA A 95 -12.14 1.90 10.34
N CYS A 96 -11.66 3.09 9.98
CA CYS A 96 -12.28 4.36 10.37
C CYS A 96 -13.69 4.61 9.82
N SER A 97 -14.13 3.87 8.79
CA SER A 97 -15.48 3.98 8.23
C SER A 97 -16.42 2.82 8.65
N GLY A 98 -16.05 2.05 9.67
CA GLY A 98 -16.77 0.81 10.05
C GLY A 98 -16.55 -0.37 9.09
N ARG A 99 -15.66 -0.21 8.11
CA ARG A 99 -15.16 -1.26 7.22
C ARG A 99 -13.64 -1.25 7.23
N ASN A 100 -13.03 -2.42 7.09
CA ASN A 100 -11.59 -2.55 6.97
C ASN A 100 -11.16 -2.27 5.53
N TYR A 101 -10.21 -1.36 5.37
CA TYR A 101 -9.52 -1.08 4.12
C TYR A 101 -8.06 -1.48 4.27
N TYR A 102 -7.54 -2.13 3.24
CA TYR A 102 -6.19 -2.65 3.20
C TYR A 102 -5.41 -1.86 2.15
N GLY A 103 -4.20 -1.45 2.51
CA GLY A 103 -3.35 -0.65 1.64
C GLY A 103 -1.88 -1.01 1.78
N VAL A 104 -1.17 -0.96 0.66
CA VAL A 104 0.27 -1.17 0.57
C VAL A 104 0.99 0.17 0.47
N VAL A 105 2.03 0.38 1.26
CA VAL A 105 2.87 1.60 1.30
C VAL A 105 4.34 1.24 1.49
N GLU A 106 5.23 2.20 1.26
CA GLU A 106 6.68 2.05 1.49
C GLU A 106 7.16 2.69 2.80
N GLN A 107 6.26 3.33 3.56
CA GLN A 107 6.58 4.10 4.76
C GLN A 107 5.85 3.51 5.98
N PRO A 108 6.48 3.46 7.17
CA PRO A 108 5.95 2.84 8.40
C PRO A 108 4.96 3.68 9.19
N VAL A 109 4.80 4.95 8.81
CA VAL A 109 3.82 5.86 9.38
C VAL A 109 3.19 6.63 8.23
N VAL A 110 1.84 6.65 8.17
CA VAL A 110 1.08 7.33 7.13
C VAL A 110 -0.25 7.87 7.66
N ARG A 111 -0.85 8.81 6.95
CA ARG A 111 -2.25 9.21 7.16
C ARG A 111 -3.20 8.16 6.58
N CYS A 112 -4.28 7.85 7.30
CA CYS A 112 -5.39 7.11 6.73
C CYS A 112 -5.99 7.92 5.56
N PRO A 113 -6.15 7.35 4.36
CA PRO A 113 -6.65 8.08 3.20
C PRO A 113 -8.08 8.61 3.41
N LEU A 114 -8.88 7.97 4.27
CA LEU A 114 -10.27 8.31 4.52
C LEU A 114 -10.46 9.35 5.63
N CYS A 115 -9.86 9.14 6.81
CA CYS A 115 -10.08 10.00 7.98
C CYS A 115 -8.90 10.91 8.34
N LYS A 116 -7.78 10.81 7.62
CA LYS A 116 -6.56 11.61 7.83
C LYS A 116 -5.97 11.51 9.25
N ARG A 117 -6.29 10.46 10.00
CA ARG A 117 -5.59 10.14 11.25
C ARG A 117 -4.30 9.38 10.95
N ILE A 118 -3.28 9.59 11.76
CA ILE A 118 -2.03 8.83 11.68
C ILE A 118 -2.34 7.36 11.98
N THR A 119 -1.80 6.48 11.14
CA THR A 119 -1.96 5.03 11.26
C THR A 119 -0.58 4.43 11.50
N SER A 120 -0.43 3.66 12.58
CA SER A 120 0.72 2.81 12.82
C SER A 120 0.56 1.52 12.02
N LEU A 121 1.57 1.15 11.24
CA LEU A 121 1.54 -0.03 10.39
C LEU A 121 1.99 -1.29 11.15
N PHE A 122 1.54 -2.46 10.66
CA PHE A 122 2.05 -3.74 11.11
C PHE A 122 3.11 -4.24 10.12
N PRO A 123 4.24 -4.82 10.58
CA PRO A 123 5.20 -5.48 9.71
C PRO A 123 4.62 -6.73 9.04
#